data_AF-A0A212KPB6-F1
#
_entry.id   AF-A0A212KPB6-F1
#
_cell.length_a   1.000
_cell.length_b   1.000
_cell.length_c   1.000
_cell.angle_alpha   90.00
_cell.angle_beta   90.00
_cell.angle_gamma   90.00
#
_symmetry.space_group_name_H-M   'P 1'
#
loop_
_entity.id
_entity.type
_entity.pdbx_description
1 polymer ?
#
loop_
_entity_poly.entity_id
_entity_poly.type
_entity_poly.pdbx_seq_one_letter_code
_entity_poly.pdbx_strand_id
1 'polypeptide(L)'
;MLSFMNFEDSSKDDLEDVVIEAVEKDEGKKNESRNSQFPSKLPIIPLTKRPFFPGMAAPLVIDQGIYYELLKSLTNKDQKYLGLLLTKDEDQDIYKINFNHVYKVGIVARVLRIIPLEGGGAQVILNMEGRFSASKGTKKNKYLVVDAKYPKETKKKDTPELKAYSISIISTIKELLKLNPLFKEELQIFLGHTDFTEPGKLADFAVALTTASREELQKVLECNQTLKRIDQALILLRKELDLTKLQTSLNQKIETNINKQQREYFLREQLRSIRRELGMEKDERALDSEKFEERLRQRSVPTEVMEVIDEEMDKFNSLDPQSSEYSVCRNYLDWLTVIPWGIYSKECLSLKSAEKILEKEHYGLKDIKSRILEFIGVGKLTGGVKGSILCLVGPPGVGKTSIGKSIAHALDREFYRFSVGGMRDEAEIKGHRRTYIGAMPGKIVQALKVTKTMNPVIMLDEVDKIGSSFNGDPASALLEVLDPEQN
;
A
#
# COMPACT_ATOMS: atom_id res chain seq x y z
N MET A 1 33.57 -6.66 32.77
CA MET A 1 34.61 -6.12 31.87
C MET A 1 35.00 -7.24 30.92
N LEU A 2 34.13 -7.54 29.95
CA LEU A 2 34.34 -8.60 28.95
C LEU A 2 34.46 -7.90 27.61
N SER A 3 35.60 -8.10 26.95
CA SER A 3 36.01 -7.41 25.74
C SER A 3 35.08 -7.75 24.57
N PHE A 4 34.50 -6.70 23.98
CA PHE A 4 33.97 -6.74 22.63
C PHE A 4 35.14 -7.06 21.69
N MET A 5 35.15 -8.24 21.09
CA MET A 5 35.98 -8.52 19.92
C MET A 5 35.30 -7.87 18.72
N ASN A 6 35.93 -6.80 18.21
CA ASN A 6 35.65 -6.23 16.91
C ASN A 6 35.95 -7.29 15.83
N PHE A 7 34.93 -7.68 15.08
CA PHE A 7 35.10 -8.30 13.76
C PHE A 7 34.56 -7.30 12.73
N GLU A 8 35.41 -6.35 12.36
CA GLU A 8 35.31 -5.66 11.07
C GLU A 8 35.88 -6.59 10.00
N ASP A 9 35.19 -6.65 8.85
CA ASP A 9 35.55 -7.35 7.62
C ASP A 9 35.91 -8.85 7.72
N SER A 10 34.87 -9.70 7.61
CA SER A 10 35.05 -11.07 7.10
C SER A 10 33.94 -11.43 6.12
N SER A 11 34.37 -12.10 5.06
CA SER A 11 33.78 -12.35 3.75
C SER A 11 32.40 -13.02 3.72
N LYS A 12 31.71 -12.86 2.59
CA LYS A 12 30.46 -13.57 2.24
C LYS A 12 30.59 -15.11 2.25
N ASP A 13 31.81 -15.65 2.33
CA ASP A 13 32.12 -17.07 2.33
C ASP A 13 32.05 -17.73 3.73
N ASP A 14 32.16 -16.95 4.81
CA ASP A 14 32.24 -17.50 6.19
C ASP A 14 30.94 -18.19 6.67
N LEU A 15 29.79 -17.84 6.12
CA LEU A 15 28.49 -18.48 6.48
C LEU A 15 28.24 -19.77 5.69
N GLU A 16 28.75 -19.88 4.46
CA GLU A 16 28.66 -21.10 3.68
C GLU A 16 29.57 -22.17 4.30
N ASP A 17 30.78 -21.79 4.71
CA ASP A 17 31.72 -22.66 5.40
C ASP A 17 31.24 -23.03 6.81
N VAL A 18 30.64 -22.12 7.59
CA VAL A 18 30.09 -22.47 8.92
C VAL A 18 28.95 -23.49 8.83
N VAL A 19 28.08 -23.39 7.82
CA VAL A 19 26.97 -24.32 7.63
C VAL A 19 27.45 -25.67 7.07
N ILE A 20 28.45 -25.67 6.19
CA ILE A 20 29.04 -26.89 5.63
C ILE A 20 29.95 -27.59 6.65
N GLU A 21 30.81 -26.85 7.36
CA GLU A 21 31.63 -27.38 8.45
C GLU A 21 30.78 -27.92 9.61
N ALA A 22 29.64 -27.31 9.94
CA ALA A 22 28.73 -27.86 10.96
C ALA A 22 28.04 -29.15 10.51
N VAL A 23 27.85 -29.35 9.20
CA VAL A 23 27.29 -30.57 8.62
C VAL A 23 28.36 -31.66 8.47
N GLU A 24 29.62 -31.30 8.24
CA GLU A 24 30.74 -32.24 8.04
C GLU A 24 31.51 -32.60 9.33
N LYS A 25 31.63 -31.69 10.31
CA LYS A 25 32.40 -31.95 11.56
C LYS A 25 31.67 -32.83 12.57
N ASP A 26 30.39 -33.14 12.37
CA ASP A 26 29.56 -33.81 13.37
C ASP A 26 29.38 -35.33 13.17
N GLU A 27 30.25 -35.96 12.36
CA GLU A 27 30.41 -37.42 12.36
C GLU A 27 30.97 -37.98 13.71
N GLY A 28 31.23 -37.14 14.71
CA GLY A 28 32.05 -37.50 15.86
C GLY A 28 31.54 -37.24 17.27
N LYS A 29 30.43 -36.53 17.54
CA LYS A 29 30.06 -36.18 18.93
C LYS A 29 28.62 -36.53 19.32
N LYS A 30 28.48 -37.69 19.97
CA LYS A 30 27.30 -38.05 20.78
C LYS A 30 27.16 -37.08 21.95
N ASN A 31 26.20 -36.15 21.89
CA ASN A 31 25.74 -35.44 23.06
C ASN A 31 24.57 -36.17 23.73
N GLU A 32 24.75 -36.42 25.03
CA GLU A 32 23.86 -37.19 25.89
C GLU A 32 22.49 -36.53 26.06
N SER A 33 21.44 -37.32 25.82
CA SER A 33 20.04 -36.95 26.01
C SER A 33 19.73 -36.66 27.48
N ARG A 34 19.49 -35.40 27.83
CA ARG A 34 18.86 -35.03 29.11
C ARG A 34 17.36 -35.39 29.07
N ASN A 35 17.02 -36.60 29.49
CA ASN A 35 15.65 -37.01 29.78
C ASN A 35 15.15 -36.32 31.06
N SER A 36 14.71 -35.06 30.98
CA SER A 36 13.93 -34.44 32.05
C SER A 36 12.44 -34.65 31.78
N GLN A 37 11.78 -35.43 32.62
CA GLN A 37 10.35 -35.74 32.52
C GLN A 37 9.53 -34.46 32.73
N PHE A 38 8.92 -33.92 31.67
CA PHE A 38 8.09 -32.73 31.75
C PHE A 38 6.87 -32.95 32.68
N PRO A 39 6.40 -31.92 33.41
CA PRO A 39 5.32 -32.07 34.39
C PRO A 39 4.00 -32.46 33.70
N SER A 40 3.21 -33.31 34.36
CA SER A 40 1.91 -33.76 33.82
C SER A 40 0.82 -32.69 33.86
N LYS A 41 0.96 -31.68 34.74
CA LYS A 41 0.04 -30.53 34.85
C LYS A 41 0.79 -29.24 34.56
N LEU A 42 0.29 -28.48 33.58
CA LEU A 42 0.89 -27.21 33.16
C LEU A 42 -0.09 -26.05 33.36
N PRO A 43 0.33 -24.95 34.02
CA PRO A 43 -0.42 -23.70 33.94
C PRO A 43 -0.27 -23.11 32.54
N ILE A 44 -1.37 -22.62 31.98
CA ILE A 44 -1.44 -22.12 30.61
C ILE A 44 -1.46 -20.60 30.57
N ILE A 45 -0.62 -20.04 29.70
CA ILE A 45 -0.75 -18.67 29.22
C ILE A 45 -1.34 -18.74 27.80
N PRO A 46 -2.55 -18.20 27.58
CA PRO A 46 -3.15 -18.15 26.26
C PRO A 46 -2.44 -17.12 25.39
N LEU A 47 -2.24 -17.47 24.12
CA LEU A 47 -1.66 -16.60 23.10
C LEU A 47 -2.74 -16.18 22.12
N THR A 48 -2.88 -14.89 21.89
CA THR A 48 -3.90 -14.36 20.95
C THR A 48 -3.37 -14.17 19.55
N LYS A 49 -2.08 -13.86 19.35
CA LYS A 49 -1.54 -13.49 18.04
C LYS A 49 -0.93 -14.66 17.27
N ARG A 50 0.08 -15.32 17.86
CA ARG A 50 0.92 -16.29 17.14
C ARG A 50 1.34 -17.43 18.06
N PRO A 51 1.34 -18.70 17.60
CA PRO A 51 1.95 -19.79 18.34
C PRO A 51 3.48 -19.71 18.26
N PHE A 52 4.17 -20.23 19.27
CA PHE A 52 5.63 -20.41 19.22
C PHE A 52 5.99 -21.76 18.59
N PHE A 53 7.29 -22.02 18.44
CA PHE A 53 7.86 -23.30 17.99
C PHE A 53 8.99 -23.78 18.92
N PRO A 54 9.22 -25.10 19.08
CA PRO A 54 10.28 -25.64 19.93
C PRO A 54 11.69 -25.22 19.47
N GLY A 55 12.65 -25.18 20.39
CA GLY A 55 14.06 -24.93 20.10
C GLY A 55 14.47 -23.45 20.03
N MET A 56 13.56 -22.53 20.35
CA MET A 56 13.82 -21.09 20.31
C MET A 56 13.56 -20.44 21.68
N ALA A 57 14.32 -19.40 21.99
CA ALA A 57 14.04 -18.52 23.12
C ALA A 57 13.33 -17.26 22.62
N ALA A 58 12.23 -16.85 23.28
CA ALA A 58 11.47 -15.68 22.88
C ALA A 58 11.04 -14.83 24.09
N PRO A 59 11.05 -13.49 23.97
CA PRO A 59 10.47 -12.61 24.97
C PRO A 59 8.94 -12.62 24.86
N LEU A 60 8.26 -12.64 26.01
CA LEU A 60 6.82 -12.45 26.13
C LEU A 60 6.56 -11.33 27.14
N VAL A 61 5.86 -10.29 26.71
CA VAL A 61 5.42 -9.20 27.59
C VAL A 61 4.09 -9.58 28.22
N ILE A 62 4.02 -9.50 29.55
CA ILE A 62 2.83 -9.83 30.33
C ILE A 62 2.47 -8.63 31.21
N ASP A 63 1.25 -8.15 31.02
CA ASP A 63 0.70 -7.04 31.80
C ASP A 63 0.47 -7.42 33.26
N GLN A 64 0.28 -6.41 34.11
CA GLN A 64 -0.09 -6.62 35.50
C GLN A 64 -1.44 -7.37 35.60
N GLY A 65 -1.45 -8.49 36.32
CA GLY A 65 -2.65 -9.28 36.51
C GLY A 65 -2.37 -10.75 36.84
N ILE A 66 -3.34 -11.60 36.54
CA ILE A 66 -3.35 -13.04 36.91
C ILE A 66 -2.11 -13.78 36.37
N TYR A 67 -1.69 -13.48 35.13
CA TYR A 67 -0.54 -14.14 34.51
C TYR A 67 0.80 -13.65 35.07
N TYR A 68 0.88 -12.39 35.51
CA TYR A 68 2.05 -11.87 36.21
C TYR A 68 2.20 -12.51 37.61
N GLU A 69 1.09 -12.68 38.34
CA GLU A 69 1.08 -13.41 39.61
C GLU A 69 1.46 -14.89 39.43
N LEU A 70 0.98 -15.51 38.35
CA LEU A 70 1.38 -16.87 37.97
C LEU A 70 2.90 -16.98 37.80
N LEU A 71 3.52 -16.05 37.07
CA LEU A 71 4.98 -16.03 36.86
C LEU A 71 5.75 -15.85 38.18
N LYS A 72 5.29 -14.95 39.07
CA LYS A 72 5.87 -14.82 40.42
C LYS A 72 5.79 -16.13 41.19
N SER A 73 4.64 -16.82 41.14
CA SER A 73 4.46 -18.11 41.82
C SER A 73 5.37 -19.23 41.28
N LEU A 74 5.77 -19.14 40.00
CA LEU A 74 6.70 -20.07 39.37
C LEU A 74 8.17 -19.78 39.73
N THR A 75 8.49 -18.57 40.18
CA THR A 75 9.87 -18.20 40.58
C THR A 75 10.33 -18.97 41.82
N ASN A 76 9.40 -19.30 42.72
CA ASN A 76 9.64 -19.98 43.99
C ASN A 76 9.56 -21.52 43.91
N LYS A 77 9.40 -22.09 42.72
CA LYS A 77 9.32 -23.55 42.50
C LYS A 77 10.55 -24.05 41.75
N ASP A 78 10.98 -25.27 42.05
CA ASP A 78 12.07 -25.95 41.32
C ASP A 78 11.74 -26.19 39.85
N GLN A 79 10.44 -26.31 39.52
CA GLN A 79 9.95 -26.53 38.15
C GLN A 79 9.33 -25.25 37.59
N LYS A 80 10.08 -24.56 36.73
CA LYS A 80 9.69 -23.29 36.08
C LYS A 80 9.05 -23.49 34.70
N TYR A 81 8.15 -24.47 34.57
CA TYR A 81 7.48 -24.78 33.31
C TYR A 81 6.06 -24.20 33.25
N LEU A 82 5.69 -23.73 32.06
CA LEU A 82 4.35 -23.29 31.71
C LEU A 82 4.00 -23.79 30.31
N GLY A 83 2.71 -23.85 30.00
CA GLY A 83 2.22 -24.16 28.66
C GLY A 83 1.74 -22.92 27.95
N LEU A 84 1.99 -22.85 26.65
CA LEU A 84 1.51 -21.81 25.76
C LEU A 84 0.52 -22.44 24.79
N LEU A 85 -0.72 -21.94 24.78
CA LEU A 85 -1.77 -22.40 23.86
C LEU A 85 -2.34 -21.21 23.09
N LEU A 86 -2.47 -21.37 21.79
CA LEU A 86 -3.12 -20.38 20.94
C LEU A 86 -4.64 -20.37 21.21
N THR A 87 -5.26 -19.20 21.25
CA THR A 87 -6.72 -19.06 21.27
C THR A 87 -7.32 -19.45 19.93
N LYS A 88 -8.62 -19.75 19.86
CA LYS A 88 -9.31 -19.98 18.58
C LYS A 88 -9.69 -18.67 17.88
N ASP A 89 -10.01 -17.65 18.66
CA ASP A 89 -10.36 -16.32 18.16
C ASP A 89 -9.30 -15.30 18.62
N GLU A 90 -9.04 -14.28 17.80
CA GLU A 90 -8.01 -13.27 18.07
C GLU A 90 -8.41 -12.27 19.15
N ASP A 91 -9.67 -11.88 19.17
CA ASP A 91 -10.21 -10.83 20.07
C ASP A 91 -10.72 -11.35 21.41
N GLN A 92 -10.35 -12.58 21.78
CA GLN A 92 -10.80 -13.17 23.03
C GLN A 92 -10.08 -12.55 24.24
N ASP A 93 -10.88 -12.14 25.22
CA ASP A 93 -10.39 -11.73 26.54
C ASP A 93 -9.68 -12.89 27.25
N ILE A 94 -8.36 -12.78 27.34
CA ILE A 94 -7.47 -13.80 27.91
C ILE A 94 -7.80 -14.17 29.36
N TYR A 95 -8.51 -13.32 30.11
CA TYR A 95 -8.88 -13.59 31.50
C TYR A 95 -10.18 -14.40 31.62
N LYS A 96 -11.01 -14.42 30.56
CA LYS A 96 -12.28 -15.16 30.50
C LYS A 96 -12.17 -16.49 29.75
N ILE A 97 -10.97 -16.87 29.33
CA ILE A 97 -10.73 -18.11 28.58
C ILE A 97 -11.06 -19.36 29.40
N ASN A 98 -11.66 -20.32 28.70
CA ASN A 98 -11.92 -21.68 29.13
C ASN A 98 -11.24 -22.67 28.16
N PHE A 99 -11.18 -23.95 28.52
CA PHE A 99 -10.50 -24.97 27.71
C PHE A 99 -11.01 -25.09 26.26
N ASN A 100 -12.29 -24.81 26.01
CA ASN A 100 -12.88 -24.90 24.66
C ASN A 100 -12.42 -23.78 23.71
N HIS A 101 -11.90 -22.69 24.27
CA HIS A 101 -11.50 -21.49 23.55
C HIS A 101 -10.05 -21.52 23.07
N VAL A 102 -9.27 -22.52 23.47
CA VAL A 102 -7.87 -22.69 23.05
C VAL A 102 -7.73 -23.91 22.14
N TYR A 103 -6.68 -23.92 21.34
CA TYR A 103 -6.25 -25.11 20.63
C TYR A 103 -5.75 -26.18 21.60
N LYS A 104 -5.77 -27.45 21.15
CA LYS A 104 -5.37 -28.59 21.99
C LYS A 104 -3.87 -28.81 22.00
N VAL A 105 -3.14 -28.36 20.98
CA VAL A 105 -1.69 -28.53 20.88
C VAL A 105 -1.02 -27.19 21.10
N GLY A 106 0.01 -27.20 21.93
CA GLY A 106 0.79 -26.03 22.29
C GLY A 106 2.22 -26.40 22.64
N ILE A 107 2.90 -25.46 23.30
CA ILE A 107 4.31 -25.59 23.66
C ILE A 107 4.53 -25.51 25.15
N VAL A 108 5.31 -26.45 25.66
CA VAL A 108 5.87 -26.35 27.00
C VAL A 108 7.07 -25.41 26.93
N ALA A 109 7.01 -24.34 27.72
CA ALA A 109 8.04 -23.33 27.81
C ALA A 109 8.61 -23.30 29.22
N ARG A 110 9.93 -23.09 29.32
CA ARG A 110 10.64 -22.90 30.58
C ARG A 110 10.94 -21.42 30.77
N VAL A 111 10.64 -20.89 31.94
CA VAL A 111 10.96 -19.50 32.29
C VAL A 111 12.46 -19.39 32.54
N LEU A 112 13.17 -18.64 31.70
CA LEU A 112 14.60 -18.36 31.87
C LEU A 112 14.82 -17.14 32.78
N ARG A 113 14.15 -16.03 32.46
CA ARG A 113 14.33 -14.76 33.17
C ARG A 113 13.03 -13.96 33.19
N ILE A 114 12.76 -13.30 34.30
CA ILE A 114 11.64 -12.36 34.46
C ILE A 114 12.25 -10.97 34.72
N ILE A 115 11.86 -9.99 33.91
CA ILE A 115 12.32 -8.60 34.00
C ILE A 115 11.07 -7.75 34.31
N PRO A 116 10.91 -7.25 35.55
CA PRO A 116 9.78 -6.39 35.89
C PRO A 116 9.86 -5.06 35.13
N LEU A 117 8.71 -4.54 34.71
CA LEU A 117 8.60 -3.25 34.01
C LEU A 117 8.14 -2.15 34.98
N GLU A 118 8.58 -0.90 34.76
CA GLU A 118 8.34 0.24 35.66
C GLU A 118 6.85 0.63 35.79
N GLY A 119 6.01 0.28 34.79
CA GLY A 119 4.56 0.54 34.77
C GLY A 119 3.68 -0.59 35.30
N GLY A 120 4.26 -1.64 35.90
CA GLY A 120 3.55 -2.87 36.27
C GLY A 120 3.59 -3.92 35.14
N GLY A 121 3.62 -5.21 35.53
CA GLY A 121 3.84 -6.34 34.61
C GLY A 121 5.30 -6.80 34.55
N ALA A 122 5.63 -7.64 33.56
CA ALA A 122 6.99 -8.08 33.28
C ALA A 122 7.20 -8.53 31.84
N GLN A 123 8.42 -8.34 31.36
CA GLN A 123 8.94 -9.05 30.20
C GLN A 123 9.60 -10.35 30.66
N VAL A 124 9.16 -11.47 30.09
CA VAL A 124 9.68 -12.80 30.43
C VAL A 124 10.36 -13.43 29.24
N ILE A 125 11.59 -13.89 29.43
CA ILE A 125 12.30 -14.70 28.44
C ILE A 125 11.93 -16.17 28.68
N LEU A 126 11.33 -16.79 27.67
CA LEU A 126 10.87 -18.17 27.68
C LEU A 126 11.71 -19.01 26.72
N ASN A 127 12.16 -20.18 27.16
CA ASN A 127 12.74 -21.20 26.28
C ASN A 127 11.66 -22.19 25.87
N MET A 128 11.47 -22.40 24.56
CA MET A 128 10.46 -23.31 24.01
C MET A 128 11.04 -24.73 23.96
N GLU A 129 10.63 -25.60 24.88
CA GLU A 129 11.28 -26.91 25.08
C GLU A 129 10.69 -28.00 24.19
N GLY A 130 9.37 -27.99 23.97
CA GLY A 130 8.73 -29.06 23.20
C GLY A 130 7.22 -28.88 23.05
N ARG A 131 6.62 -29.75 22.25
CA ARG A 131 5.16 -29.76 22.06
C ARG A 131 4.47 -30.56 23.15
N PHE A 132 3.25 -30.16 23.47
CA PHE A 132 2.35 -30.97 24.28
C PHE A 132 0.93 -30.90 23.73
N SER A 133 0.16 -31.94 23.99
CA SER A 133 -1.28 -31.99 23.76
C SER A 133 -2.01 -31.91 25.09
N ALA A 134 -2.91 -30.95 25.22
CA ALA A 134 -3.77 -30.75 26.36
C ALA A 134 -5.00 -31.68 26.26
N SER A 135 -5.21 -32.52 27.27
CA SER A 135 -6.33 -33.47 27.28
C SER A 135 -7.55 -32.98 28.07
N LYS A 136 -7.31 -32.32 29.21
CA LYS A 136 -8.34 -31.75 30.09
C LYS A 136 -7.82 -30.43 30.66
N GLY A 137 -8.71 -29.45 30.84
CA GLY A 137 -8.39 -28.17 31.45
C GLY A 137 -9.31 -27.85 32.62
N THR A 138 -8.73 -27.38 33.73
CA THR A 138 -9.46 -26.88 34.89
C THR A 138 -9.00 -25.46 35.20
N LYS A 139 -9.93 -24.58 35.57
CA LYS A 139 -9.61 -23.20 35.93
C LYS A 139 -9.25 -23.17 37.42
N LYS A 140 -8.00 -22.85 37.74
CA LYS A 140 -7.49 -22.76 39.12
C LYS A 140 -6.95 -21.35 39.34
N ASN A 141 -7.42 -20.65 40.38
CA ASN A 141 -7.03 -19.27 40.68
C ASN A 141 -7.11 -18.34 39.45
N LYS A 142 -8.21 -18.45 38.70
CA LYS A 142 -8.54 -17.64 37.50
C LYS A 142 -7.66 -17.86 36.25
N TYR A 143 -6.61 -18.69 36.29
CA TYR A 143 -5.89 -19.15 35.09
C TYR A 143 -6.21 -20.61 34.76
N LEU A 144 -5.93 -21.01 33.51
CA LEU A 144 -6.18 -22.36 33.03
C LEU A 144 -5.01 -23.28 33.40
N VAL A 145 -5.31 -24.47 33.92
CA VAL A 145 -4.32 -25.55 34.17
C VAL A 145 -4.77 -26.78 33.39
N VAL A 146 -3.88 -27.37 32.60
CA VAL A 146 -4.20 -28.52 31.76
C VAL A 146 -3.37 -29.74 32.08
N ASP A 147 -3.95 -30.91 31.85
CA ASP A 147 -3.24 -32.19 31.82
C ASP A 147 -2.53 -32.35 30.47
N ALA A 148 -1.19 -32.28 30.51
CA ALA A 148 -0.31 -32.26 29.35
C ALA A 148 0.19 -33.67 29.01
N LYS A 149 0.06 -34.03 27.73
CA LYS A 149 0.65 -35.24 27.13
C LYS A 149 1.71 -34.85 26.12
N TYR A 150 2.92 -35.38 26.27
CA TYR A 150 4.04 -35.06 25.41
C TYR A 150 4.13 -36.09 24.27
N PRO A 151 4.07 -35.67 23.00
CA PRO A 151 4.30 -36.57 21.88
C PRO A 151 5.73 -37.12 21.98
N LYS A 152 5.88 -38.44 21.89
CA LYS A 152 7.20 -39.03 21.65
C LYS A 152 7.51 -38.85 20.17
N GLU A 153 8.54 -38.08 19.85
CA GLU A 153 9.02 -38.04 18.47
C GLU A 153 9.53 -39.43 18.09
N THR A 154 8.90 -40.03 17.08
CA THR A 154 9.35 -41.30 16.53
C THR A 154 10.57 -41.00 15.67
N LYS A 155 11.77 -41.32 16.19
CA LYS A 155 13.00 -41.34 15.39
C LYS A 155 12.85 -42.41 14.30
N LYS A 156 12.23 -42.05 13.17
CA LYS A 156 12.29 -42.86 11.96
C LYS A 156 13.70 -42.71 11.37
N LYS A 157 14.25 -43.82 10.85
CA LYS A 157 15.51 -43.81 10.11
C LYS A 157 15.42 -42.80 8.97
N ASP A 158 16.46 -42.00 8.79
CA ASP A 158 16.54 -41.01 7.71
C ASP A 158 16.27 -41.67 6.36
N THR A 159 15.17 -41.30 5.72
CA THR A 159 14.91 -41.67 4.34
C THR A 159 15.64 -40.69 3.42
N PRO A 160 16.06 -41.11 2.21
CA PRO A 160 16.66 -40.19 1.23
C PRO A 160 15.73 -39.01 0.91
N GLU A 161 14.41 -39.21 0.95
CA GLU A 161 13.39 -38.16 0.80
C GLU A 161 13.48 -37.11 1.92
N LEU A 162 13.59 -37.52 3.19
CA LEU A 162 13.73 -36.59 4.32
C LEU A 162 14.99 -35.71 4.17
N LYS A 163 16.09 -36.30 3.71
CA LYS A 163 17.33 -35.55 3.45
C LYS A 163 17.13 -34.51 2.34
N ALA A 164 16.48 -34.89 1.24
CA ALA A 164 16.21 -33.96 0.14
C ALA A 164 15.34 -32.77 0.57
N TYR A 165 14.30 -33.02 1.38
CA TYR A 165 13.48 -31.95 1.94
C TYR A 165 14.27 -31.03 2.89
N SER A 166 15.09 -31.59 3.78
CA SER A 166 15.95 -30.79 4.67
C SER A 166 16.89 -29.88 3.88
N ILE A 167 17.51 -30.40 2.82
CA ILE A 167 18.39 -29.61 1.93
C ILE A 167 17.61 -28.45 1.30
N SER A 168 16.38 -28.71 0.82
CA SER A 168 15.50 -27.68 0.23
C SER A 168 15.12 -26.59 1.24
N ILE A 169 14.84 -26.96 2.50
CA ILE A 169 14.58 -25.95 3.54
C ILE A 169 15.84 -25.14 3.82
N ILE A 170 17.00 -25.79 3.97
CA ILE A 170 18.28 -25.09 4.21
C ILE A 170 18.59 -24.12 3.08
N SER A 171 18.42 -24.52 1.81
CA SER A 171 18.67 -23.64 0.66
C SER A 171 17.72 -22.45 0.65
N THR A 172 16.44 -22.67 0.99
CA THR A 172 15.44 -21.61 1.05
C THR A 172 15.72 -20.63 2.19
N ILE A 173 16.12 -21.12 3.37
CA ILE A 173 16.57 -20.27 4.49
C ILE A 173 17.80 -19.45 4.07
N LYS A 174 18.78 -20.06 3.40
CA LYS A 174 19.98 -19.36 2.89
C LYS A 174 19.61 -18.22 1.95
N GLU A 175 18.65 -18.42 1.04
CA GLU A 175 18.18 -17.35 0.15
C GLU A 175 17.48 -16.22 0.93
N LEU A 176 16.66 -16.54 1.92
CA LEU A 176 15.99 -15.54 2.77
C LEU A 176 17.00 -14.65 3.51
N LEU A 177 18.09 -15.23 4.03
CA LEU A 177 19.12 -14.47 4.72
C LEU A 177 19.89 -13.50 3.84
N LYS A 178 20.08 -13.85 2.56
CA LYS A 178 20.73 -12.96 1.60
C LYS A 178 19.91 -11.69 1.37
N LEU A 179 18.58 -11.77 1.55
CA LEU A 179 17.65 -10.67 1.32
C LEU A 179 17.33 -9.87 2.58
N ASN A 180 17.37 -10.49 3.77
CA ASN A 180 17.07 -9.81 5.03
C ASN A 180 18.10 -10.16 6.14
N PRO A 181 19.06 -9.25 6.43
CA PRO A 181 20.08 -9.46 7.45
C PRO A 181 19.55 -9.63 8.87
N LEU A 182 18.34 -9.18 9.19
CA LEU A 182 17.77 -9.29 10.53
C LEU A 182 17.55 -10.75 10.96
N PHE A 183 17.35 -11.67 10.00
CA PHE A 183 17.22 -13.10 10.28
C PHE A 183 18.57 -13.78 10.62
N LYS A 184 19.71 -13.09 10.42
CA LYS A 184 21.04 -13.62 10.70
C LYS A 184 21.27 -13.84 12.20
N GLU A 185 20.79 -12.92 13.05
CA GLU A 185 20.93 -13.03 14.51
C GLU A 185 20.08 -14.18 15.07
N GLU A 186 18.83 -14.31 14.61
CA GLU A 186 17.93 -15.39 15.02
C GLU A 186 18.47 -16.78 14.64
N LEU A 187 19.12 -16.87 13.49
CA LEU A 187 19.81 -18.09 13.06
C LEU A 187 21.02 -18.41 13.92
N GLN A 188 21.88 -17.44 14.24
CA GLN A 188 23.05 -17.68 15.09
C GLN A 188 22.64 -18.23 16.46
N ILE A 189 21.52 -17.75 17.01
CA ILE A 189 20.96 -18.26 18.27
C ILE A 189 20.47 -19.70 18.11
N PHE A 190 19.80 -20.03 17.01
CA PHE A 190 19.33 -21.40 16.75
C PHE A 190 20.49 -22.38 16.52
N LEU A 191 21.51 -21.95 15.77
CA LEU A 191 22.74 -22.68 15.46
C LEU A 191 23.54 -23.03 16.71
N GLY A 192 23.58 -22.14 17.71
CA GLY A 192 24.30 -22.40 18.95
C GLY A 192 23.68 -23.49 19.84
N HIS A 193 22.46 -23.96 19.52
CA HIS A 193 21.67 -24.78 20.44
C HIS A 193 21.00 -26.02 19.80
N THR A 194 21.07 -26.21 18.48
CA THR A 194 20.33 -27.27 17.78
C THR A 194 21.13 -27.93 16.65
N ASP A 195 21.17 -29.27 16.64
CA ASP A 195 21.77 -30.05 15.56
C ASP A 195 20.86 -30.03 14.32
N PHE A 196 21.39 -29.68 13.15
CA PHE A 196 20.64 -29.71 11.86
C PHE A 196 20.26 -31.12 11.40
N THR A 197 20.73 -32.14 12.10
CA THR A 197 20.49 -33.55 11.78
C THR A 197 19.07 -34.00 12.07
N GLU A 198 18.23 -33.16 12.70
CA GLU A 198 16.82 -33.46 12.97
C GLU A 198 15.89 -32.65 12.05
N PRO A 199 15.42 -33.23 10.91
CA PRO A 199 14.53 -32.57 9.94
C PRO A 199 13.27 -31.95 10.57
N GLY A 200 12.78 -32.56 11.65
CA GLY A 200 11.63 -32.09 12.38
C GLY A 200 11.84 -30.75 13.09
N LYS A 201 13.01 -30.51 13.68
CA LYS A 201 13.35 -29.24 14.34
C LYS A 201 13.66 -28.15 13.32
N LEU A 202 14.28 -28.55 12.21
CA LEU A 202 14.57 -27.66 11.09
C LEU A 202 13.28 -27.08 10.48
N ALA A 203 12.24 -27.91 10.32
CA ALA A 203 10.92 -27.44 9.90
C ALA A 203 10.27 -26.45 10.88
N ASP A 204 10.46 -26.66 12.17
CA ASP A 204 9.88 -25.81 13.22
C ASP A 204 10.54 -24.43 13.24
N PHE A 205 11.86 -24.42 13.09
CA PHE A 205 12.63 -23.20 12.94
C PHE A 205 12.28 -22.45 11.65
N ALA A 206 12.20 -23.14 10.52
CA ALA A 206 11.82 -22.55 9.24
C ALA A 206 10.48 -21.80 9.33
N VAL A 207 9.49 -22.41 9.97
CA VAL A 207 8.14 -21.83 10.11
C VAL A 207 8.14 -20.64 11.08
N ALA A 208 8.99 -20.64 12.10
CA ALA A 208 9.15 -19.51 13.01
C ALA A 208 9.63 -18.24 12.31
N LEU A 209 10.46 -18.38 11.27
CA LEU A 209 10.95 -17.26 10.44
C LEU A 209 9.90 -16.67 9.49
N THR A 210 8.77 -17.37 9.26
CA THR A 210 7.74 -16.91 8.31
C THR A 210 6.76 -15.91 8.94
N THR A 211 6.10 -15.11 8.10
CA THR A 211 4.99 -14.22 8.47
C THR A 211 3.61 -14.83 8.23
N ALA A 212 3.53 -16.17 8.16
CA ALA A 212 2.31 -16.92 7.89
C ALA A 212 1.19 -16.70 8.93
N SER A 213 -0.05 -16.98 8.55
CA SER A 213 -1.21 -16.76 9.41
C SER A 213 -1.18 -17.67 10.65
N ARG A 214 -1.80 -17.22 11.75
CA ARG A 214 -1.87 -17.99 13.01
C ARG A 214 -2.45 -19.39 12.81
N GLU A 215 -3.42 -19.54 11.89
CA GLU A 215 -4.08 -20.81 11.59
C GLU A 215 -3.15 -21.74 10.80
N GLU A 216 -2.39 -21.20 9.84
CA GLU A 216 -1.39 -21.95 9.09
C GLU A 216 -0.29 -22.46 10.03
N LEU A 217 0.22 -21.60 10.91
CA LEU A 217 1.23 -21.95 11.90
C LEU A 217 0.70 -23.00 12.89
N GLN A 218 -0.54 -22.86 13.36
CA GLN A 218 -1.16 -23.83 14.26
C GLN A 218 -1.33 -25.20 13.61
N LYS A 219 -1.68 -25.26 12.31
CA LYS A 219 -1.76 -26.53 11.56
C LYS A 219 -0.42 -27.25 11.52
N VAL A 220 0.68 -26.52 11.34
CA VAL A 220 2.04 -27.09 11.36
C VAL A 220 2.40 -27.60 12.76
N LEU A 221 2.05 -26.85 13.81
CA LEU A 221 2.29 -27.23 15.20
C LEU A 221 1.51 -28.51 15.58
N GLU A 222 0.28 -28.68 15.08
CA GLU A 222 -0.57 -29.85 15.29
C GLU A 222 -0.12 -31.10 14.50
N CYS A 223 0.75 -30.92 13.51
CA CYS A 223 1.19 -32.00 12.64
C CYS A 223 2.20 -32.92 13.34
N ASN A 224 1.73 -34.10 13.75
CA ASN A 224 2.57 -35.13 14.37
C ASN A 224 3.47 -35.89 13.38
N GLN A 225 3.15 -35.87 12.09
CA GLN A 225 3.90 -36.59 11.06
C GLN A 225 5.04 -35.71 10.52
N THR A 226 6.29 -36.06 10.82
CA THR A 226 7.49 -35.29 10.46
C THR A 226 7.55 -34.93 8.97
N LEU A 227 7.30 -35.89 8.06
CA LEU A 227 7.31 -35.64 6.61
C LEU A 227 6.27 -34.60 6.19
N LYS A 228 5.02 -34.73 6.64
CA LYS A 228 3.95 -33.76 6.31
C LYS A 228 4.23 -32.39 6.91
N ARG A 229 4.81 -32.36 8.11
CA ARG A 229 5.21 -31.13 8.78
C ARG A 229 6.27 -30.38 8.00
N ILE A 230 7.30 -31.09 7.55
CA ILE A 230 8.39 -30.55 6.71
C ILE A 230 7.84 -30.01 5.39
N ASP A 231 6.94 -30.73 4.74
CA ASP A 231 6.31 -30.30 3.50
C ASP A 231 5.50 -29.00 3.68
N GLN A 232 4.66 -28.95 4.72
CA GLN A 232 3.91 -27.73 5.07
C GLN A 232 4.84 -26.57 5.42
N ALA A 233 5.91 -26.83 6.17
CA ALA A 233 6.90 -25.82 6.52
C ALA A 233 7.60 -25.24 5.28
N LEU A 234 7.99 -26.10 4.34
CA LEU A 234 8.65 -25.68 3.10
C LEU A 234 7.72 -24.82 2.24
N ILE A 235 6.43 -25.14 2.17
CA ILE A 235 5.44 -24.33 1.44
C ILE A 235 5.35 -22.91 2.03
N LEU A 236 5.23 -22.80 3.35
CA LEU A 236 5.16 -21.49 4.02
C LEU A 236 6.46 -20.71 3.83
N LEU A 237 7.61 -21.38 3.93
CA LEU A 237 8.92 -20.75 3.76
C LEU A 237 9.12 -20.23 2.33
N ARG A 238 8.66 -20.97 1.30
CA ARG A 238 8.72 -20.50 -0.09
C ARG A 238 7.84 -19.29 -0.33
N LYS A 239 6.62 -19.27 0.22
CA LYS A 239 5.75 -18.08 0.16
C LYS A 239 6.43 -16.86 0.77
N GLU A 240 7.10 -17.03 1.91
CA GLU A 240 7.86 -15.96 2.57
C GLU A 240 9.00 -15.43 1.70
N LEU A 241 9.73 -16.34 1.05
CA LEU A 241 10.82 -15.98 0.13
C LEU A 241 10.31 -15.16 -1.06
N ASP A 242 9.19 -15.56 -1.66
CA ASP A 242 8.60 -14.84 -2.80
C ASP A 242 8.12 -13.45 -2.39
N LEU A 243 7.49 -13.31 -1.22
CA LEU A 243 7.09 -12.01 -0.66
C LEU A 243 8.30 -11.12 -0.42
N THR A 244 9.36 -11.66 0.18
CA THR A 244 10.60 -10.93 0.44
C THR A 244 11.24 -10.45 -0.87
N LYS A 245 11.34 -11.31 -1.89
CA LYS A 245 11.86 -10.95 -3.22
C LYS A 245 11.06 -9.81 -3.87
N LEU A 246 9.73 -9.86 -3.77
CA LEU A 246 8.86 -8.78 -4.27
C LEU A 246 9.13 -7.47 -3.54
N GLN A 247 9.20 -7.47 -2.21
CA GLN A 247 9.51 -6.27 -1.42
C GLN A 247 10.86 -5.67 -1.80
N THR A 248 11.92 -6.48 -1.91
CA THR A 248 13.25 -6.01 -2.34
C THR A 248 13.20 -5.40 -3.74
N SER A 249 12.48 -6.02 -4.68
CA SER A 249 12.36 -5.50 -6.05
C SER A 249 11.61 -4.16 -6.11
N LEU A 250 10.60 -3.96 -5.24
CA LEU A 250 9.88 -2.70 -5.13
C LEU A 250 10.77 -1.61 -4.54
N ASN A 251 11.52 -1.92 -3.49
CA ASN A 251 12.46 -0.97 -2.88
C ASN A 251 13.54 -0.52 -3.88
N GLN A 252 14.11 -1.46 -4.65
CA GLN A 252 15.06 -1.12 -5.73
C GLN A 252 14.42 -0.21 -6.80
N LYS A 253 13.17 -0.47 -7.21
CA LYS A 253 12.45 0.43 -8.15
C LYS A 253 12.22 1.82 -7.56
N ILE A 254 11.86 1.91 -6.28
CA ILE A 254 11.69 3.20 -5.59
C ILE A 254 13.02 3.95 -5.51
N GLU A 255 14.10 3.28 -5.09
CA GLU A 255 15.45 3.87 -5.03
C GLU A 255 15.94 4.34 -6.40
N THR A 256 15.74 3.56 -7.46
CA THR A 256 16.12 3.99 -8.83
C THR A 256 15.34 5.22 -9.28
N ASN A 257 14.05 5.31 -8.94
CA ASN A 257 13.24 6.51 -9.22
C ASN A 257 13.71 7.72 -8.41
N ILE A 258 14.00 7.56 -7.13
CA ILE A 258 14.54 8.62 -6.26
C ILE A 258 15.91 9.08 -6.77
N ASN A 259 16.81 8.14 -7.08
CA ASN A 259 18.13 8.46 -7.65
C ASN A 259 18.01 9.16 -8.99
N LYS A 260 17.04 8.79 -9.85
CA LYS A 260 16.77 9.49 -11.10
C LYS A 260 16.30 10.93 -10.84
N GLN A 261 15.38 11.14 -9.89
CA GLN A 261 14.91 12.47 -9.51
C GLN A 261 16.02 13.32 -8.89
N GLN A 262 16.83 12.76 -7.98
CA GLN A 262 17.98 13.45 -7.38
C GLN A 262 19.03 13.81 -8.43
N ARG A 263 19.33 12.89 -9.35
CA ARG A 263 20.24 13.15 -10.47
C ARG A 263 19.68 14.23 -11.40
N GLU A 264 18.40 14.21 -11.72
CA GLU A 264 17.76 15.24 -12.54
C GLU A 264 17.76 16.61 -11.83
N TYR A 265 17.49 16.64 -10.53
CA TYR A 265 17.61 17.84 -9.70
C TYR A 265 19.04 18.39 -9.72
N PHE A 266 20.04 17.53 -9.49
CA PHE A 266 21.44 17.92 -9.51
C PHE A 266 21.90 18.42 -10.89
N LEU A 267 21.49 17.74 -11.97
CA LEU A 267 21.77 18.19 -13.33
C LEU A 267 21.10 19.53 -13.64
N ARG A 268 19.89 19.80 -13.12
CA ARG A 268 19.22 21.10 -13.27
C ARG A 268 19.94 22.19 -12.48
N GLU A 269 20.40 21.91 -11.27
CA GLU A 269 21.21 22.83 -10.47
C GLU A 269 22.58 23.09 -11.14
N GLN A 270 23.23 22.07 -11.68
CA GLN A 270 24.46 22.25 -12.48
C GLN A 270 24.19 23.06 -13.74
N LEU A 271 23.11 22.80 -14.47
CA LEU A 271 22.71 23.61 -15.62
C LEU A 271 22.41 25.07 -15.23
N ARG A 272 21.80 25.31 -14.06
CA ARG A 272 21.61 26.65 -13.51
C ARG A 272 22.95 27.31 -13.17
N SER A 273 23.86 26.60 -12.53
CA SER A 273 25.21 27.09 -12.20
C SER A 273 26.00 27.42 -13.46
N ILE A 274 26.00 26.53 -14.46
CA ILE A 274 26.64 26.74 -15.76
C ILE A 274 26.01 27.94 -16.48
N ARG A 275 24.68 28.07 -16.49
CA ARG A 275 24.00 29.24 -17.08
C ARG A 275 24.39 30.54 -16.37
N ARG A 276 24.54 30.52 -15.04
CA ARG A 276 25.01 31.66 -14.24
C ARG A 276 26.46 32.02 -14.56
N GLU A 277 27.35 31.03 -14.66
CA GLU A 277 28.76 31.24 -15.03
C GLU A 277 28.94 31.72 -16.48
N LEU A 278 28.10 31.25 -17.41
CA LEU A 278 28.12 31.66 -18.83
C LEU A 278 27.51 33.05 -19.07
N GLY A 279 27.06 33.75 -18.04
CA GLY A 279 26.37 35.04 -18.19
C GLY A 279 25.02 34.94 -18.92
N MET A 280 24.45 33.73 -18.96
CA MET A 280 23.15 33.42 -19.59
C MET A 280 22.00 33.49 -18.58
N GLU A 281 22.11 34.32 -17.54
CA GLU A 281 20.95 34.74 -16.77
C GLU A 281 20.06 35.60 -17.69
N LYS A 282 19.23 34.93 -18.51
CA LYS A 282 17.90 35.48 -18.75
C LYS A 282 17.22 35.40 -17.39
N ASP A 283 16.89 36.57 -16.84
CA ASP A 283 16.10 36.72 -15.63
C ASP A 283 14.98 35.66 -15.61
N GLU A 284 14.71 35.00 -14.48
CA GLU A 284 13.65 33.96 -14.41
C GLU A 284 12.30 34.52 -14.90
N ARG A 285 12.12 35.82 -14.68
CA ARG A 285 11.06 36.64 -15.24
C ARG A 285 11.06 36.70 -16.77
N ALA A 286 12.22 36.93 -17.40
CA ALA A 286 12.36 36.99 -18.85
C ALA A 286 12.03 35.64 -19.53
N LEU A 287 12.35 34.52 -18.88
CA LEU A 287 11.98 33.19 -19.37
C LEU A 287 10.46 32.95 -19.31
N ASP A 288 9.80 33.36 -18.23
CA ASP A 288 8.35 33.25 -18.10
C ASP A 288 7.63 34.18 -19.10
N SER A 289 8.10 35.42 -19.28
CA SER A 289 7.57 36.34 -20.28
C SER A 289 7.68 35.78 -21.70
N GLU A 290 8.86 35.27 -22.09
CA GLU A 290 9.08 34.66 -23.41
C GLU A 290 8.15 33.46 -23.65
N LYS A 291 7.96 32.63 -22.62
CA LYS A 291 7.04 31.48 -22.66
C LYS A 291 5.58 31.89 -22.83
N PHE A 292 5.14 32.96 -22.15
CA PHE A 292 3.78 33.47 -22.30
C PHE A 292 3.56 34.05 -23.71
N GLU A 293 4.49 34.86 -24.21
CA GLU A 293 4.45 35.38 -25.57
C GLU A 293 4.41 34.28 -26.62
N GLU A 294 5.26 33.25 -26.49
CA GLU A 294 5.32 32.15 -27.45
C GLU A 294 3.97 31.40 -27.56
N ARG A 295 3.27 31.22 -26.44
CA ARG A 295 1.92 30.62 -26.43
C ARG A 295 0.88 31.50 -27.10
N LEU A 296 0.99 32.82 -26.95
CA LEU A 296 0.06 33.79 -27.54
C LEU A 296 0.26 33.91 -29.06
N ARG A 297 1.50 33.80 -29.55
CA ARG A 297 1.81 33.87 -31.00
C ARG A 297 1.04 32.86 -31.85
N GLN A 298 0.71 31.70 -31.30
CA GLN A 298 0.01 30.63 -32.01
C GLN A 298 -1.52 30.69 -31.85
N ARG A 299 -2.06 31.74 -31.21
CA ARG A 299 -3.47 31.82 -30.82
C ARG A 299 -4.10 33.11 -31.29
N SER A 300 -5.39 33.06 -31.61
CA SER A 300 -6.15 34.28 -31.92
C SER A 300 -6.96 34.67 -30.69
N VAL A 301 -6.38 35.56 -29.89
CA VAL A 301 -6.99 36.08 -28.66
C VAL A 301 -7.91 37.26 -29.00
N PRO A 302 -9.13 37.33 -28.43
CA PRO A 302 -10.00 38.50 -28.56
C PRO A 302 -9.32 39.78 -28.05
N THR A 303 -9.63 40.93 -28.65
CA THR A 303 -8.98 42.22 -28.31
C THR A 303 -9.12 42.58 -26.84
N GLU A 304 -10.32 42.45 -26.27
CA GLU A 304 -10.59 42.73 -24.85
C GLU A 304 -9.74 41.87 -23.90
N VAL A 305 -9.49 40.61 -24.28
CA VAL A 305 -8.67 39.69 -23.47
C VAL A 305 -7.18 40.00 -23.67
N MET A 306 -6.76 40.41 -24.86
CA MET A 306 -5.38 40.79 -25.15
C MET A 306 -4.98 42.04 -24.36
N GLU A 307 -5.86 43.05 -24.28
CA GLU A 307 -5.64 44.25 -23.46
C GLU A 307 -5.38 43.89 -21.99
N VAL A 308 -6.19 42.99 -21.42
CA VAL A 308 -6.00 42.51 -20.03
C VAL A 308 -4.69 41.74 -19.88
N ILE A 309 -4.31 40.92 -20.87
CA ILE A 309 -3.05 40.17 -20.85
C ILE A 309 -1.86 41.13 -20.87
N ASP A 310 -1.91 42.16 -21.72
CA ASP A 310 -0.84 43.15 -21.86
C ASP A 310 -0.68 43.97 -20.56
N GLU A 311 -1.78 44.44 -19.97
CA GLU A 311 -1.75 45.12 -18.66
C GLU A 311 -1.16 44.25 -17.54
N GLU A 312 -1.53 42.97 -17.49
CA GLU A 312 -1.00 42.05 -16.49
C GLU A 312 0.45 41.66 -16.79
N MET A 313 0.88 41.63 -18.06
CA MET A 313 2.27 41.43 -18.45
C MET A 313 3.16 42.61 -18.01
N ASP A 314 2.67 43.85 -18.15
CA ASP A 314 3.35 45.05 -17.68
C ASP A 314 3.48 45.08 -16.14
N LYS A 315 2.42 44.66 -15.43
CA LYS A 315 2.46 44.47 -13.96
C LYS A 315 3.46 43.38 -13.58
N PHE A 316 3.42 42.21 -14.23
CA PHE A 316 4.38 41.13 -14.02
C PHE A 316 5.82 41.59 -14.25
N ASN A 317 6.01 42.50 -15.20
CA ASN A 317 7.28 43.15 -15.50
C ASN A 317 7.71 44.27 -14.54
N SER A 318 6.88 44.71 -13.61
CA SER A 318 7.25 45.72 -12.62
C SER A 318 7.33 45.16 -11.20
N LEU A 319 6.73 44.00 -10.95
CA LEU A 319 6.71 43.35 -9.65
C LEU A 319 8.05 42.71 -9.27
N ASP A 320 8.35 42.75 -7.97
CA ASP A 320 9.47 42.02 -7.36
C ASP A 320 9.19 40.51 -7.36
N PRO A 321 10.08 39.67 -7.92
CA PRO A 321 9.94 38.21 -7.92
C PRO A 321 9.70 37.55 -6.55
N GLN A 322 10.11 38.21 -5.45
CA GLN A 322 9.90 37.71 -4.08
C GLN A 322 8.52 38.06 -3.50
N SER A 323 7.73 38.91 -4.17
CA SER A 323 6.41 39.32 -3.71
C SER A 323 5.35 38.22 -3.87
N SER A 324 4.39 38.15 -2.94
CA SER A 324 3.21 37.29 -3.07
C SER A 324 2.34 37.67 -4.27
N GLU A 325 2.35 38.95 -4.67
CA GLU A 325 1.63 39.46 -5.84
C GLU A 325 2.22 38.93 -7.15
N TYR A 326 3.55 38.75 -7.21
CA TYR A 326 4.22 38.18 -8.36
C TYR A 326 3.73 36.76 -8.63
N SER A 327 3.61 35.92 -7.58
CA SER A 327 3.08 34.56 -7.74
C SER A 327 1.63 34.53 -8.21
N VAL A 328 0.79 35.47 -7.76
CA VAL A 328 -0.62 35.54 -8.16
C VAL A 328 -0.74 36.00 -9.62
N CYS A 329 -0.03 37.07 -9.99
CA CYS A 329 -0.03 37.60 -11.36
C CYS A 329 0.53 36.57 -12.36
N ARG A 330 1.65 35.91 -12.01
CA ARG A 330 2.23 34.83 -12.81
C ARG A 330 1.24 33.68 -13.08
N ASN A 331 0.54 33.23 -12.05
CA ASN A 331 -0.43 32.15 -12.18
C ASN A 331 -1.61 32.57 -13.04
N TYR A 332 -2.06 33.82 -12.90
CA TYR A 332 -3.15 34.37 -13.72
C TYR A 332 -2.75 34.45 -15.20
N LEU A 333 -1.56 34.97 -15.51
CA LEU A 333 -0.98 34.98 -16.87
C LEU A 333 -0.78 33.55 -17.42
N ASP A 334 -0.34 32.60 -16.60
CA ASP A 334 -0.23 31.19 -17.03
C ASP A 334 -1.60 30.63 -17.44
N TRP A 335 -2.66 30.91 -16.70
CA TRP A 335 -4.02 30.49 -17.08
C TRP A 335 -4.50 31.16 -18.36
N LEU A 336 -4.39 32.49 -18.46
CA LEU A 336 -4.80 33.24 -19.66
C LEU A 336 -4.06 32.78 -20.91
N THR A 337 -2.75 32.50 -20.77
CA THR A 337 -1.90 32.04 -21.87
C THR A 337 -1.98 30.54 -22.13
N VAL A 338 -2.72 29.75 -21.32
CA VAL A 338 -2.93 28.29 -21.56
C VAL A 338 -4.28 28.01 -22.20
N ILE A 339 -5.28 28.88 -22.02
CA ILE A 339 -6.59 28.75 -22.66
C ILE A 339 -6.42 28.78 -24.19
N PRO A 340 -7.00 27.81 -24.92
CA PRO A 340 -6.77 27.59 -26.36
C PRO A 340 -7.48 28.62 -27.26
N TRP A 341 -7.32 29.93 -27.00
CA TRP A 341 -7.98 31.01 -27.71
C TRP A 341 -7.93 30.85 -29.23
N GLY A 342 -9.11 30.80 -29.86
CA GLY A 342 -9.25 30.67 -31.30
C GLY A 342 -8.89 29.32 -31.91
N ILE A 343 -8.49 28.34 -31.08
CA ILE A 343 -8.22 26.97 -31.52
C ILE A 343 -9.51 26.17 -31.36
N TYR A 344 -10.06 25.72 -32.48
CA TYR A 344 -11.27 24.90 -32.52
C TYR A 344 -10.98 23.53 -33.14
N SER A 345 -11.58 22.48 -32.59
CA SER A 345 -11.70 21.19 -33.26
C SER A 345 -12.44 21.35 -34.58
N LYS A 346 -12.02 20.60 -35.61
CA LYS A 346 -12.73 20.56 -36.91
C LYS A 346 -14.02 19.76 -36.74
N GLU A 347 -15.14 20.46 -36.61
CA GLU A 347 -16.42 19.82 -36.34
C GLU A 347 -16.91 18.99 -37.54
N CYS A 348 -17.34 17.76 -37.27
CA CYS A 348 -17.92 16.85 -38.26
C CYS A 348 -19.45 16.76 -38.10
N LEU A 349 -20.19 17.45 -38.96
CA LEU A 349 -21.68 17.45 -38.94
C LEU A 349 -22.29 16.44 -39.92
N SER A 350 -21.61 15.30 -40.12
CA SER A 350 -22.04 14.26 -41.07
C SER A 350 -23.01 13.28 -40.41
N LEU A 351 -24.31 13.42 -40.71
CA LEU A 351 -25.36 12.52 -40.21
C LEU A 351 -25.06 11.04 -40.48
N LYS A 352 -24.56 10.70 -41.68
CA LYS A 352 -24.21 9.31 -42.05
C LYS A 352 -23.07 8.75 -41.19
N SER A 353 -22.12 9.60 -40.79
CA SER A 353 -20.98 9.18 -39.97
C SER A 353 -21.41 9.04 -38.51
N ALA A 354 -22.18 10.02 -38.03
CA ALA A 354 -22.78 9.97 -36.69
C ALA A 354 -23.66 8.74 -36.48
N GLU A 355 -24.51 8.39 -37.45
CA GLU A 355 -25.37 7.20 -37.40
C GLU A 355 -24.54 5.91 -37.28
N LYS A 356 -23.48 5.76 -38.09
CA LYS A 356 -22.57 4.61 -38.02
C LYS A 356 -21.87 4.49 -36.66
N ILE A 357 -21.41 5.61 -36.10
CA ILE A 357 -20.72 5.64 -34.80
C ILE A 357 -21.70 5.26 -33.69
N LEU A 358 -22.89 5.86 -33.67
CA LEU A 358 -23.92 5.57 -32.68
C LEU A 358 -24.40 4.12 -32.74
N GLU A 359 -24.57 3.54 -33.94
CA GLU A 359 -24.94 2.13 -34.10
C GLU A 359 -23.83 1.16 -33.69
N LYS A 360 -22.56 1.53 -33.93
CA LYS A 360 -21.42 0.71 -33.53
C LYS A 360 -21.23 0.70 -32.01
N GLU A 361 -21.40 1.84 -31.36
CA GLU A 361 -21.06 2.00 -29.93
C GLU A 361 -22.22 1.65 -29.00
N HIS A 362 -23.47 1.70 -29.48
CA HIS A 362 -24.66 1.41 -28.68
C HIS A 362 -25.62 0.49 -29.42
N TYR A 363 -25.99 -0.64 -28.82
CA TYR A 363 -27.02 -1.52 -29.37
C TYR A 363 -28.43 -1.04 -29.00
N GLY A 364 -29.37 -1.04 -29.97
CA GLY A 364 -30.75 -0.61 -29.73
C GLY A 364 -30.92 0.91 -29.64
N LEU A 365 -31.74 1.41 -28.69
CA LEU A 365 -31.96 2.84 -28.41
C LEU A 365 -32.35 3.70 -29.64
N LYS A 366 -33.17 3.14 -30.54
CA LYS A 366 -33.53 3.77 -31.82
C LYS A 366 -34.06 5.20 -31.66
N ASP A 367 -34.97 5.39 -30.72
CA ASP A 367 -35.61 6.70 -30.49
C ASP A 367 -34.60 7.76 -30.01
N ILE A 368 -33.67 7.37 -29.12
CA ILE A 368 -32.62 8.25 -28.61
C ILE A 368 -31.61 8.59 -29.69
N LYS A 369 -31.18 7.60 -30.48
CA LYS A 369 -30.29 7.82 -31.63
C LYS A 369 -30.91 8.75 -32.66
N SER A 370 -32.20 8.56 -32.97
CA SER A 370 -32.95 9.47 -33.85
C SER A 370 -32.90 10.90 -33.33
N ARG A 371 -33.14 11.11 -32.03
CA ARG A 371 -33.11 12.44 -31.42
C ARG A 371 -31.73 13.10 -31.45
N ILE A 372 -30.67 12.31 -31.27
CA ILE A 372 -29.29 12.79 -31.39
C ILE A 372 -28.98 13.17 -32.84
N LEU A 373 -29.42 12.36 -33.81
CA LEU A 373 -29.24 12.66 -35.24
C LEU A 373 -30.02 13.92 -35.65
N GLU A 374 -31.25 14.10 -35.17
CA GLU A 374 -32.01 15.34 -35.36
C GLU A 374 -31.25 16.56 -34.83
N PHE A 375 -30.69 16.45 -33.62
CA PHE A 375 -29.91 17.51 -33.00
C PHE A 375 -28.68 17.89 -33.82
N ILE A 376 -27.91 16.90 -34.28
CA ILE A 376 -26.76 17.13 -35.19
C ILE A 376 -27.24 17.72 -36.53
N GLY A 377 -28.41 17.29 -37.01
CA GLY A 377 -29.03 17.77 -38.24
C GLY A 377 -29.41 19.25 -38.17
N VAL A 378 -29.99 19.70 -37.06
CA VAL A 378 -30.25 21.12 -36.80
C VAL A 378 -28.95 21.89 -36.79
N GLY A 379 -27.92 21.41 -36.08
CA GLY A 379 -26.59 22.03 -36.05
C GLY A 379 -25.96 22.19 -37.44
N LYS A 380 -26.18 21.23 -38.34
CA LYS A 380 -25.73 21.31 -39.74
C LYS A 380 -26.40 22.45 -40.52
N LEU A 381 -27.67 22.73 -40.24
CA LEU A 381 -28.43 23.80 -40.91
C LEU A 381 -28.08 25.18 -40.35
N THR A 382 -27.81 25.27 -39.05
CA THR A 382 -27.50 26.53 -38.35
C THR A 382 -26.02 26.92 -38.38
N GLY A 383 -25.16 26.09 -39.00
CA GLY A 383 -23.71 26.33 -39.05
C GLY A 383 -23.00 26.10 -37.73
N GLY A 384 -23.56 25.26 -36.87
CA GLY A 384 -23.04 24.90 -35.55
C GLY A 384 -24.16 24.63 -34.55
N VAL A 385 -23.85 23.85 -33.52
CA VAL A 385 -24.76 23.56 -32.40
C VAL A 385 -24.67 24.70 -31.38
N LYS A 386 -25.19 25.88 -31.72
CA LYS A 386 -25.22 27.01 -30.79
C LYS A 386 -26.41 26.90 -29.85
N GLY A 387 -26.12 26.82 -28.56
CA GLY A 387 -27.09 27.05 -27.50
C GLY A 387 -28.16 25.99 -27.26
N SER A 388 -27.97 24.78 -27.76
CA SER A 388 -28.90 23.68 -27.54
C SER A 388 -28.30 22.67 -26.55
N ILE A 389 -28.94 22.50 -25.41
CA ILE A 389 -28.51 21.57 -24.35
C ILE A 389 -29.25 20.24 -24.53
N LEU A 390 -28.50 19.13 -24.60
CA LEU A 390 -29.09 17.79 -24.63
C LEU A 390 -29.13 17.22 -23.21
N CYS A 391 -30.34 17.05 -22.67
CA CYS A 391 -30.54 16.41 -21.37
C CYS A 391 -30.90 14.93 -21.53
N LEU A 392 -30.05 14.04 -21.03
CA LEU A 392 -30.27 12.60 -21.03
C LEU A 392 -30.79 12.14 -19.66
N VAL A 393 -32.05 11.68 -19.60
CA VAL A 393 -32.71 11.25 -18.35
C VAL A 393 -33.00 9.74 -18.38
N GLY A 394 -32.74 9.05 -17.28
CA GLY A 394 -33.03 7.63 -17.13
C GLY A 394 -32.47 7.05 -15.83
N PRO A 395 -32.72 5.76 -15.52
CA PRO A 395 -32.14 5.11 -14.35
C PRO A 395 -30.60 5.01 -14.42
N PRO A 396 -29.91 4.74 -13.30
CA PRO A 396 -28.46 4.49 -13.33
C PRO A 396 -28.13 3.23 -14.15
N GLY A 397 -26.95 3.22 -14.78
CA GLY A 397 -26.47 2.06 -15.55
C GLY A 397 -26.95 1.93 -17.00
N VAL A 398 -27.80 2.85 -17.50
CA VAL A 398 -28.33 2.80 -18.88
C VAL A 398 -27.39 3.37 -19.97
N GLY A 399 -26.15 3.71 -19.62
CA GLY A 399 -25.18 4.20 -20.60
C GLY A 399 -25.28 5.69 -20.97
N LYS A 400 -25.85 6.56 -20.11
CA LYS A 400 -25.92 8.01 -20.37
C LYS A 400 -24.55 8.63 -20.66
N THR A 401 -23.55 8.29 -19.83
CA THR A 401 -22.18 8.77 -19.98
C THR A 401 -21.50 8.26 -21.24
N SER A 402 -21.75 7.01 -21.62
CA SER A 402 -21.19 6.45 -22.86
C SER A 402 -21.83 7.10 -24.09
N ILE A 403 -23.12 7.43 -24.07
CA ILE A 403 -23.79 8.17 -25.14
C ILE A 403 -23.17 9.56 -25.31
N GLY A 404 -22.92 10.30 -24.21
CA GLY A 404 -22.26 11.61 -24.28
C GLY A 404 -20.89 11.56 -24.95
N LYS A 405 -20.10 10.51 -24.66
CA LYS A 405 -18.80 10.29 -25.31
C LYS A 405 -18.94 9.98 -26.81
N SER A 406 -19.94 9.19 -27.19
CA SER A 406 -20.24 8.87 -28.59
C SER A 406 -20.67 10.10 -29.39
N ILE A 407 -21.41 11.03 -28.77
CA ILE A 407 -21.78 12.31 -29.39
C ILE A 407 -20.52 13.13 -29.70
N ALA A 408 -19.59 13.23 -28.75
CA ALA A 408 -18.33 13.93 -28.96
C ALA A 408 -17.50 13.30 -30.08
N HIS A 409 -17.40 11.97 -30.10
CA HIS A 409 -16.73 11.22 -31.17
C HIS A 409 -17.41 11.40 -32.53
N ALA A 410 -18.75 11.41 -32.58
CA ALA A 410 -19.50 11.65 -33.80
C ALA A 410 -19.31 13.07 -34.37
N LEU A 411 -19.15 14.06 -33.50
CA LEU A 411 -18.90 15.46 -33.86
C LEU A 411 -17.43 15.78 -34.11
N ASP A 412 -16.52 14.83 -33.88
CA ASP A 412 -15.06 15.03 -33.89
C ASP A 412 -14.61 16.18 -32.95
N ARG A 413 -15.17 16.19 -31.75
CA ARG A 413 -14.91 17.19 -30.70
C ARG A 413 -14.30 16.52 -29.47
N GLU A 414 -13.40 17.24 -28.81
CA GLU A 414 -12.79 16.78 -27.56
C GLU A 414 -13.85 16.64 -26.47
N PHE A 415 -13.74 15.59 -25.66
CA PHE A 415 -14.73 15.26 -24.63
C PHE A 415 -14.19 15.56 -23.24
N TYR A 416 -14.95 16.32 -22.46
CA TYR A 416 -14.66 16.55 -21.05
C TYR A 416 -15.89 16.22 -20.20
N ARG A 417 -15.69 15.54 -19.08
CA ARG A 417 -16.77 15.17 -18.16
C ARG A 417 -16.43 15.59 -16.75
N PHE A 418 -17.40 16.16 -16.05
CA PHE A 418 -17.37 16.28 -14.60
C PHE A 418 -18.75 16.02 -14.00
N SER A 419 -18.77 15.47 -12.78
CA SER A 419 -20.03 15.33 -12.02
C SER A 419 -20.33 16.66 -11.31
N VAL A 420 -21.61 17.03 -11.35
CA VAL A 420 -22.18 18.10 -10.54
C VAL A 420 -22.91 17.56 -9.30
N GLY A 421 -22.94 16.24 -9.14
CA GLY A 421 -23.53 15.58 -7.98
C GLY A 421 -22.77 15.90 -6.70
N GLY A 422 -23.50 16.37 -5.68
CA GLY A 422 -22.92 16.76 -4.40
C GLY A 422 -22.17 18.10 -4.41
N MET A 423 -22.20 18.85 -5.52
CA MET A 423 -21.68 20.21 -5.55
C MET A 423 -22.50 21.12 -4.64
N ARG A 424 -21.80 21.95 -3.87
CA ARG A 424 -22.39 22.85 -2.85
C ARG A 424 -21.95 24.31 -2.99
N ASP A 425 -20.97 24.58 -3.83
CA ASP A 425 -20.35 25.89 -3.98
C ASP A 425 -20.31 26.29 -5.46
N GLU A 426 -20.73 27.53 -5.75
CA GLU A 426 -20.65 28.14 -7.08
C GLU A 426 -19.19 28.28 -7.57
N ALA A 427 -18.25 28.40 -6.63
CA ALA A 427 -16.83 28.53 -6.94
C ALA A 427 -16.25 27.31 -7.67
N GLU A 428 -16.86 26.13 -7.57
CA GLU A 428 -16.46 24.98 -8.37
C GLU A 428 -16.75 25.17 -9.86
N ILE A 429 -17.76 25.97 -10.22
CA ILE A 429 -18.14 26.27 -11.61
C ILE A 429 -17.41 27.51 -12.11
N LYS A 430 -17.45 28.62 -11.35
CA LYS A 430 -16.90 29.92 -11.73
C LYS A 430 -15.44 30.12 -11.33
N GLY A 431 -14.98 29.44 -10.28
CA GLY A 431 -13.67 29.66 -9.67
C GLY A 431 -13.71 30.65 -8.51
N HIS A 432 -12.60 30.75 -7.79
CA HIS A 432 -12.44 31.73 -6.72
C HIS A 432 -11.87 33.05 -7.24
N ARG A 433 -12.11 34.15 -6.50
CA ARG A 433 -11.47 35.43 -6.78
C ARG A 433 -9.95 35.29 -6.72
N ARG A 434 -9.24 35.92 -7.66
CA ARG A 434 -7.78 35.87 -7.79
C ARG A 434 -6.99 36.37 -6.58
N THR A 435 -7.63 37.07 -5.65
CA THR A 435 -7.02 37.65 -4.44
C THR A 435 -6.56 36.61 -3.42
N TYR A 436 -6.99 35.36 -3.54
CA TYR A 436 -6.56 34.29 -2.63
C TYR A 436 -5.36 33.54 -3.19
N ILE A 437 -4.34 33.35 -2.35
CA ILE A 437 -3.20 32.48 -2.68
C ILE A 437 -3.76 31.05 -2.88
N GLY A 438 -3.55 30.49 -4.08
CA GLY A 438 -4.09 29.19 -4.48
C GLY A 438 -5.48 29.24 -5.13
N ALA A 439 -6.02 30.42 -5.46
CA ALA A 439 -7.24 30.55 -6.26
C ALA A 439 -7.09 29.82 -7.60
N MET A 440 -8.04 28.94 -7.89
CA MET A 440 -8.12 28.20 -9.14
C MET A 440 -9.37 28.63 -9.93
N PRO A 441 -9.28 28.68 -11.27
CA PRO A 441 -10.45 28.82 -12.12
C PRO A 441 -11.41 27.63 -11.93
N GLY A 442 -12.69 27.85 -12.18
CA GLY A 442 -13.70 26.79 -12.06
C GLY A 442 -13.57 25.72 -13.14
N LYS A 443 -14.34 24.63 -13.00
CA LYS A 443 -14.24 23.42 -13.82
C LYS A 443 -14.42 23.67 -15.33
N ILE A 444 -15.15 24.71 -15.74
CA ILE A 444 -15.36 25.06 -17.15
C ILE A 444 -14.05 25.54 -17.79
N VAL A 445 -13.35 26.48 -17.16
CA VAL A 445 -12.05 26.96 -17.65
C VAL A 445 -11.00 25.84 -17.62
N GLN A 446 -11.05 24.98 -16.60
CA GLN A 446 -10.20 23.78 -16.55
C GLN A 446 -10.50 22.82 -17.71
N ALA A 447 -11.76 22.66 -18.09
CA ALA A 447 -12.15 21.83 -19.23
C ALA A 447 -11.50 22.32 -20.53
N LEU A 448 -11.50 23.64 -20.77
CA LEU A 448 -10.84 24.25 -21.94
C LEU A 448 -9.31 24.00 -21.93
N LYS A 449 -8.67 24.11 -20.76
CA LYS A 449 -7.24 23.79 -20.62
C LYS A 449 -6.93 22.32 -20.92
N VAL A 450 -7.77 21.39 -20.46
CA VAL A 450 -7.55 19.94 -20.65
C VAL A 450 -7.80 19.53 -22.10
N THR A 451 -8.90 20.01 -22.68
CA THR A 451 -9.31 19.67 -24.05
C THR A 451 -8.50 20.40 -25.11
N LYS A 452 -7.88 21.54 -24.75
CA LYS A 452 -7.05 22.36 -25.65
C LYS A 452 -7.80 22.85 -26.90
N THR A 453 -9.12 22.91 -26.84
CA THR A 453 -9.97 23.51 -27.88
C THR A 453 -11.07 24.36 -27.25
N MET A 454 -11.59 25.33 -28.02
CA MET A 454 -12.65 26.26 -27.58
C MET A 454 -14.07 25.72 -27.82
N ASN A 455 -14.20 24.60 -28.53
CA ASN A 455 -15.45 23.90 -28.77
C ASN A 455 -15.40 22.44 -28.29
N PRO A 456 -15.08 22.15 -27.01
CA PRO A 456 -15.22 20.79 -26.50
C PRO A 456 -16.70 20.42 -26.32
N VAL A 457 -16.99 19.13 -26.19
CA VAL A 457 -18.25 18.62 -25.64
C VAL A 457 -18.04 18.43 -24.15
N ILE A 458 -18.73 19.24 -23.36
CA ILE A 458 -18.70 19.19 -21.89
C ILE A 458 -19.94 18.46 -21.41
N MET A 459 -19.74 17.33 -20.74
CA MET A 459 -20.81 16.55 -20.11
C MET A 459 -20.90 16.85 -18.61
N LEU A 460 -22.07 17.34 -18.21
CA LEU A 460 -22.47 17.51 -16.81
C LEU A 460 -23.20 16.25 -16.33
N ASP A 461 -22.55 15.46 -15.47
CA ASP A 461 -23.12 14.22 -14.92
C ASP A 461 -23.85 14.49 -13.60
N GLU A 462 -24.94 13.77 -13.31
CA GLU A 462 -25.68 13.84 -12.03
C GLU A 462 -26.26 15.23 -11.67
N VAL A 463 -26.80 15.95 -12.66
CA VAL A 463 -27.47 17.26 -12.47
C VAL A 463 -28.63 17.18 -11.48
N ASP A 464 -29.30 16.03 -11.35
CA ASP A 464 -30.36 15.79 -10.37
C ASP A 464 -29.87 15.73 -8.91
N LYS A 465 -28.56 15.68 -8.70
CA LYS A 465 -27.91 15.57 -7.37
C LYS A 465 -27.23 16.87 -6.92
N ILE A 466 -27.52 17.98 -7.57
CA ILE A 466 -27.07 19.30 -7.12
C ILE A 466 -27.79 19.64 -5.80
N GLY A 467 -27.03 19.93 -4.75
CA GLY A 467 -27.57 20.30 -3.44
C GLY A 467 -27.61 21.82 -3.27
N SER A 468 -28.73 22.35 -2.78
CA SER A 468 -28.78 23.75 -2.34
C SER A 468 -28.05 23.90 -1.00
N SER A 469 -27.13 24.86 -0.89
CA SER A 469 -26.39 25.17 0.35
C SER A 469 -26.48 26.66 0.68
N PHE A 470 -26.14 27.03 1.91
CA PHE A 470 -26.21 28.43 2.39
C PHE A 470 -25.19 29.38 1.74
N ASN A 471 -24.20 28.87 1.00
CA ASN A 471 -23.08 29.65 0.45
C ASN A 471 -23.27 30.09 -1.02
N GLY A 472 -24.40 29.74 -1.65
CA GLY A 472 -24.69 30.04 -3.05
C GLY A 472 -25.58 28.97 -3.68
N ASP A 473 -26.15 29.30 -4.84
CA ASP A 473 -26.93 28.37 -5.66
C ASP A 473 -26.11 27.93 -6.89
N PRO A 474 -25.47 26.75 -6.85
CA PRO A 474 -24.72 26.24 -7.99
C PRO A 474 -25.57 26.08 -9.26
N ALA A 475 -26.90 25.98 -9.16
CA ALA A 475 -27.78 25.97 -10.33
C ALA A 475 -27.79 27.33 -11.04
N SER A 476 -27.77 28.43 -10.30
CA SER A 476 -27.66 29.79 -10.85
C SER A 476 -26.33 30.00 -11.59
N ALA A 477 -25.24 29.48 -11.05
CA ALA A 477 -23.94 29.49 -11.74
C ALA A 477 -23.93 28.63 -13.01
N LEU A 478 -24.63 27.50 -13.03
CA LEU A 478 -24.80 26.70 -14.24
C LEU A 478 -25.64 27.41 -15.30
N LEU A 479 -26.67 28.18 -14.90
CA LEU A 479 -27.48 28.94 -15.86
C LEU A 479 -26.63 29.94 -16.63
N GLU A 480 -25.75 30.69 -15.96
CA GLU A 480 -24.85 31.65 -16.63
C GLU A 480 -23.90 30.98 -17.63
N VAL A 481 -23.46 29.75 -17.34
CA VAL A 481 -22.58 28.96 -18.23
C VAL A 481 -23.35 28.30 -19.38
N LEU A 482 -24.61 27.94 -19.16
CA LEU A 482 -25.41 27.16 -20.11
C LEU A 482 -26.29 28.04 -21.00
N ASP A 483 -26.60 29.25 -20.56
CA ASP A 483 -27.40 30.22 -21.30
C ASP A 483 -26.58 30.83 -22.45
N PRO A 484 -26.97 30.61 -23.72
CA PRO A 484 -26.24 31.11 -24.89
C PRO A 484 -26.18 32.63 -25.00
N GLU A 485 -27.06 33.33 -24.29
CA GLU A 485 -27.04 34.80 -24.22
C GLU A 485 -26.00 35.32 -23.20
N GLN A 486 -25.53 34.46 -22.29
CA GLN A 486 -24.63 34.82 -21.19
C GLN A 486 -23.23 34.18 -21.28
N ASN A 487 -23.09 33.06 -21.99
CA ASN A 487 -21.94 32.15 -21.86
C ASN A 487 -20.73 32.36 -22.79
#